data_AF-A0A920W124-F1
#
_entry.id   AF-A0A920W124-F1
#
_cell.length_a   1.000
_cell.length_b   1.000
_cell.length_c   1.000
_cell.angle_alpha   90.00
_cell.angle_beta   90.00
_cell.angle_gamma   90.00
#
_symmetry.space_group_name_H-M   'P 1'
#
loop_
_entity.id
_entity.type
_entity.pdbx_description
1 polymer ?
#
loop_
_entity_poly.entity_id
_entity_poly.type
_entity_poly.pdbx_seq_one_letter_code
_entity_poly.pdbx_strand_id
1 'polypeptide(L)' 'MHPNMKIELKDNAVIVTRPTDGRLDRSLHGLTRTLINNMVLGVSTGYSKQLNIVGVG' A
#
# COMPACT_ATOMS: atom_id res chain seq x y z
N MET A 1 -0.78 -2.94 11.13
CA MET A 1 0.44 -2.48 10.42
C MET A 1 1.66 -2.96 11.21
N HIS A 2 2.78 -3.28 10.55
CA HIS A 2 3.92 -3.92 11.21
C HIS A 2 4.52 -2.98 12.28
N PRO A 3 4.74 -3.44 13.53
CA PRO A 3 5.16 -2.57 14.64
C PRO A 3 6.49 -1.85 14.42
N ASN A 4 7.35 -2.38 13.54
CA ASN A 4 8.63 -1.75 13.20
C ASN A 4 8.53 -0.56 12.23
N MET A 5 7.37 -0.27 11.61
CA MET A 5 7.26 0.81 10.63
C MET A 5 6.62 2.04 11.26
N LYS A 6 7.30 3.20 11.23
CA LYS A 6 6.74 4.46 11.75
C LYS A 6 5.93 5.15 10.66
N ILE A 7 4.72 5.58 10.99
CA ILE A 7 3.82 6.25 10.04
C ILE A 7 3.37 7.56 10.67
N GLU A 8 3.57 8.67 9.96
CA GLU A 8 3.23 10.00 10.42
C GLU A 8 2.42 10.73 9.35
N LEU A 9 1.43 11.51 9.80
CA LEU A 9 0.69 12.44 8.95
C LEU A 9 1.31 13.82 9.13
N LYS A 10 1.91 14.37 8.07
CA LYS A 10 2.45 15.74 8.06
C LYS A 10 2.02 16.43 6.77
N ASP A 11 1.56 17.67 6.89
CA ASP A 11 1.29 18.55 5.74
C ASP A 11 0.42 17.88 4.66
N ASN A 12 -0.63 17.17 5.10
CA ASN A 12 -1.54 16.42 4.22
C ASN A 12 -0.89 15.28 3.41
N ALA A 13 0.30 14.84 3.82
CA ALA A 13 1.00 13.68 3.28
C ALA A 13 1.20 12.61 4.35
N VAL A 14 1.11 11.34 3.93
CA VAL A 14 1.44 10.19 4.78
C VAL A 14 2.91 9.84 4.58
N ILE A 15 3.72 10.01 5.62
CA ILE A 15 5.13 9.67 5.63
C ILE A 15 5.31 8.32 6.32
N VAL A 16 5.93 7.39 5.61
CA VAL A 16 6.33 6.09 6.15
C VAL A 16 7.84 6.11 6.35
N THR A 17 8.32 5.78 7.53
CA THR A 17 9.76 5.79 7.87
C THR A 17 10.17 4.42 8.38
N ARG A 18 11.27 3.89 7.81
CA ARG A 18 11.88 2.62 8.24
C ARG A 18 12.87 2.85 9.38
N PRO A 19 12.99 1.91 10.33
CA PRO A 19 13.90 2.04 11.47
C PRO A 19 15.35 1.68 11.10
N THR A 20 15.55 0.76 10.14
CA THR A 20 16.88 0.37 9.65
C THR A 20 16.90 0.20 8.12
N ASP A 21 18.10 0.07 7.56
CA ASP A 21 18.33 -0.28 6.14
C ASP A 21 18.45 -1.80 5.88
N GLY A 22 18.06 -2.61 6.85
CA GLY A 22 17.96 -4.07 6.69
C GLY A 22 17.05 -4.46 5.53
N ARG A 23 17.32 -5.62 4.91
CA ARG A 23 16.50 -6.12 3.78
C ARG A 23 15.03 -6.25 4.15
N LEU A 24 14.74 -6.74 5.36
CA LEU A 24 13.36 -6.92 5.84
C LEU A 24 12.64 -5.57 5.98
N ASP A 25 13.27 -4.59 6.64
CA ASP A 25 12.68 -3.27 6.87
C ASP A 25 12.46 -2.51 5.56
N ARG A 26 13.36 -2.66 4.57
CA ARG A 26 13.15 -2.13 3.22
C ARG A 26 11.94 -2.74 2.52
N SER A 27 11.79 -4.06 2.56
CA SER A 27 10.62 -4.75 1.99
C SER A 27 9.32 -4.34 2.68
N LEU A 28 9.33 -4.27 4.02
CA LEU A 28 8.17 -3.84 4.81
C LEU A 28 7.79 -2.39 4.52
N HIS A 29 8.77 -1.50 4.34
CA HIS A 29 8.52 -0.10 3.97
C HIS A 29 7.80 -0.01 2.63
N GLY A 30 8.31 -0.73 1.61
CA GLY A 30 7.69 -0.77 0.29
C GLY A 30 6.25 -1.30 0.33
N LEU A 31 6.04 -2.41 1.04
CA LEU A 31 4.70 -2.99 1.23
C LEU A 31 3.75 -2.02 1.91
N THR A 32 4.18 -1.41 3.02
CA THR A 32 3.37 -0.46 3.81
C THR A 32 2.97 0.74 2.95
N ARG A 33 3.91 1.32 2.20
CA ARG A 33 3.62 2.42 1.27
C ARG A 33 2.57 2.03 0.22
N THR A 34 2.72 0.86 -0.40
CA THR A 34 1.78 0.38 -1.44
C THR A 34 0.39 0.14 -0.87
N LEU A 35 0.28 -0.45 0.32
CA LEU A 35 -1.01 -0.67 0.97
C LEU A 35 -1.73 0.64 1.27
N ILE A 36 -1.03 1.64 1.83
CA ILE A 36 -1.61 2.96 2.10
C ILE A 36 -2.09 3.63 0.80
N ASN A 37 -1.25 3.63 -0.23
CA ASN A 37 -1.59 4.22 -1.51
C ASN A 37 -2.84 3.55 -2.12
N ASN A 38 -2.90 2.21 -2.06
CA ASN A 38 -4.05 1.46 -2.55
C ASN A 38 -5.32 1.73 -1.74
N MET A 39 -5.24 1.90 -0.42
CA MET A 39 -6.40 2.30 0.38
C MET A 39 -6.92 3.68 -0.04
N VAL A 40 -6.05 4.66 -0.29
CA VAL A 40 -6.43 6.01 -0.75
C VAL A 40 -7.05 5.98 -2.14
N LEU A 41 -6.43 5.26 -3.09
CA LEU A 41 -6.98 5.07 -4.43
C LEU A 41 -8.35 4.35 -4.37
N GLY A 42 -8.47 3.32 -3.54
CA GLY A 42 -9.70 2.56 -3.37
C GLY A 42 -10.88 3.40 -2.89
N VAL A 43 -10.67 4.36 -1.98
CA VAL A 43 -11.76 5.26 -1.51
C VAL A 43 -12.00 6.44 -2.46
N SER A 44 -11.03 6.81 -3.30
CA SER A 44 -11.15 7.95 -4.22
C SER A 44 -11.75 7.54 -5.57
N THR A 45 -11.18 6.52 -6.21
CA THR A 45 -11.58 6.09 -7.56
C THR A 45 -12.33 4.75 -7.57
N GLY A 46 -12.23 3.96 -6.49
CA GLY A 46 -12.73 2.59 -6.48
C GLY A 46 -11.85 1.62 -7.26
N TYR A 47 -12.12 0.32 -7.10
CA TYR A 47 -11.45 -0.76 -7.84
C TYR A 47 -12.47 -1.53 -8.67
N SER A 48 -12.15 -1.76 -9.94
CA SER A 48 -12.92 -2.63 -10.83
C SER A 48 -12.02 -3.71 -11.42
N LYS A 49 -12.57 -4.91 -11.58
CA LYS A 49 -11.94 -6.00 -12.35
C LYS A 49 -12.95 -6.44 -13.39
N GLN A 50 -12.56 -6.37 -14.65
CA GLN A 50 -13.38 -6.88 -15.75
C GLN A 50 -12.94 -8.32 -16.01
N LEU A 51 -13.81 -9.27 -15.69
CA LEU A 51 -13.57 -10.68 -15.97
C LEU A 51 -14.14 -11.00 -17.35
N ASN A 52 -13.27 -11.32 -18.30
CA ASN A 52 -13.69 -11.85 -19.59
C ASN A 52 -13.91 -13.36 -19.45
N ILE A 53 -15.17 -13.76 -19.37
CA ILE A 53 -15.55 -15.17 -19.34
C ILE A 53 -15.69 -15.65 -20.79
N VAL A 54 -14.77 -16.51 -21.22
CA VAL A 54 -14.90 -17.21 -22.50
C VAL A 54 -15.51 -18.57 -22.20
N GLY A 55 -16.82 -18.69 -22.41
CA GLY A 55 -17.52 -19.97 -22.42
C GLY A 55 -17.68 -20.45 -23.85
N VAL A 56 -17.08 -21.59 -24.19
CA VAL A 56 -17.72 -22.51 -25.14
C VAL A 56 -18.87 -23.13 -24.35
N GLY A 57 -20.09 -23.14 -24.88
CA GLY A 57 -21.26 -23.67 -24.16
C GLY A 57 -21.03 -25.05 -23.55
#